data_AF-A0A816CP44-F1
#
_entry.id   AF-A0A816CP44-F1
#
_cell.length_a   1.000
_cell.length_b   1.000
_cell.length_c   1.000
_cell.angle_alpha   90.00
_cell.angle_beta   90.00
_cell.angle_gamma   90.00
#
_symmetry.space_group_name_H-M   'P 1'
#
loop_
_entity.id
_entity.type
_entity.pdbx_description
1 polymer ?
#
loop_
_entity_poly.entity_id
_entity_poly.type
_entity_poly.pdbx_seq_one_letter_code
_entity_poly.pdbx_strand_id
1 'polypeptide(L)'
;MIVNLGDQLFMQLQLRGTIWTQTITNLRTNWAVNFSIDLLGQSQNYLYFRIEQYGSTFVDDAVYLNSKWKFARPSNQGCTLAFRGIKDFVSTPQLSADGLSCSVVKIIQRAKENPRPGF
;
A
#
# COMPACT_ATOMS: atom_id res chain seq x y z
N MET A 1 10.03 2.21 -16.90
CA MET A 1 10.65 1.20 -16.02
C MET A 1 10.11 -0.16 -16.41
N ILE A 2 10.97 -1.15 -16.62
CA ILE A 2 10.56 -2.54 -16.87
C ILE A 2 10.41 -3.23 -15.52
N VAL A 3 9.33 -4.00 -15.35
CA VAL A 3 9.05 -4.82 -14.16
C VAL A 3 8.83 -6.25 -14.64
N ASN A 4 9.57 -7.19 -14.06
CA ASN A 4 9.44 -8.61 -14.33
C ASN A 4 8.72 -9.32 -13.17
N LEU A 5 8.20 -10.51 -13.44
CA LEU A 5 7.68 -11.39 -12.39
C LEU A 5 8.77 -11.68 -11.35
N GLY A 6 8.39 -11.60 -10.08
CA GLY A 6 9.29 -11.79 -8.94
C GLY A 6 10.11 -10.56 -8.54
N ASP A 7 10.04 -9.46 -9.30
CA ASP A 7 10.70 -8.21 -8.90
C ASP A 7 10.09 -7.66 -7.59
N GLN A 8 10.97 -7.21 -6.69
CA GLN A 8 10.56 -6.49 -5.50
C GLN A 8 10.54 -5.00 -5.77
N LEU A 9 9.42 -4.36 -5.45
CA LEU A 9 9.23 -2.92 -5.62
C LEU A 9 9.20 -2.24 -4.26
N PHE A 10 9.96 -1.15 -4.12
CA PHE A 10 9.85 -0.23 -3.01
C PHE A 10 9.04 1.00 -3.44
N MET A 11 8.02 1.32 -2.65
CA MET A 11 7.13 2.46 -2.92
C MET A 11 7.26 3.48 -1.81
N GLN A 12 7.53 4.73 -2.18
CA GLN A 12 7.55 5.86 -1.27
C GLN A 12 6.51 6.88 -1.72
N LEU A 13 5.56 7.16 -0.84
CA LEU A 13 4.44 8.06 -1.07
C LEU A 13 4.53 9.21 -0.07
N GLN A 14 4.31 10.45 -0.51
CA GLN A 14 4.34 11.62 0.36
C GLN A 14 3.35 12.69 -0.11
N LEU A 15 2.60 13.28 0.82
CA LEU A 15 1.85 14.52 0.59
C LEU A 15 2.60 15.72 1.21
N ARG A 16 2.82 16.79 0.43
CA ARG A 16 3.31 18.08 0.93
C ARG A 16 2.40 19.20 0.42
N GLY A 17 1.72 19.90 1.33
CA GLY A 17 0.65 20.81 0.94
C GLY A 17 -0.44 20.04 0.21
N THR A 18 -0.69 20.39 -1.05
CA THR A 18 -1.64 19.67 -1.92
C THR A 18 -0.96 18.69 -2.86
N ILE A 19 0.38 18.67 -2.94
CA ILE A 19 1.10 17.86 -3.91
C ILE A 19 1.42 16.48 -3.34
N TRP A 20 0.85 15.47 -3.96
CA TRP A 20 1.18 14.07 -3.73
C TRP A 20 2.32 13.64 -4.66
N THR A 21 3.34 13.03 -4.09
CA THR A 21 4.46 12.46 -4.82
C THR A 21 4.54 10.96 -4.54
N GLN A 22 4.68 10.16 -5.60
CA GLN A 22 4.88 8.72 -5.51
C GLN A 22 6.13 8.33 -6.30
N THR A 23 7.08 7.72 -5.62
CA THR A 23 8.26 7.10 -6.24
C THR A 23 8.17 5.59 -6.10
N ILE A 24 8.37 4.89 -7.22
CA ILE A 24 8.41 3.43 -7.27
C ILE A 24 9.79 3.03 -7.77
N THR A 25 10.50 2.25 -6.96
CA THR A 25 11.84 1.75 -7.26
C THR A 25 11.82 0.24 -7.39
N ASN A 26 12.31 -0.28 -8.51
CA ASN A 26 12.60 -1.69 -8.65
C ASN A 26 13.91 -2.01 -7.92
N LEU A 27 13.85 -2.79 -6.85
CA LEU A 27 15.01 -3.07 -6.00
C LEU A 27 16.08 -3.95 -6.66
N ARG A 28 15.72 -4.70 -7.72
CA ARG A 28 16.68 -5.51 -8.47
C ARG A 28 17.54 -4.66 -9.40
N THR A 29 16.93 -3.68 -10.07
CA THR A 29 17.61 -2.86 -11.07
C THR A 29 18.00 -1.47 -10.57
N ASN A 30 17.51 -1.07 -9.39
CA ASN A 30 17.57 0.29 -8.84
C ASN A 30 16.96 1.36 -9.75
N TRP A 31 16.18 0.98 -10.76
CA TRP A 31 15.46 1.94 -11.59
C TRP A 31 14.23 2.45 -10.85
N ALA A 32 14.02 3.76 -10.92
CA ALA A 32 12.89 4.43 -10.29
C ALA A 32 12.06 5.22 -11.29
N VAL A 33 10.76 5.30 -11.02
CA VAL A 33 9.83 6.23 -11.67
C VAL A 33 9.16 7.08 -10.61
N ASN A 34 8.89 8.34 -10.95
CA ASN A 34 8.29 9.31 -10.05
C ASN A 34 7.07 9.96 -10.71
N PHE A 35 5.99 10.12 -9.94
CA PHE A 35 4.77 10.78 -10.33
C PHE A 35 4.41 11.84 -9.29
N SER A 36 3.95 13.00 -9.75
CA SER A 36 3.43 14.08 -8.91
C SER A 36 2.03 14.43 -9.36
N ILE A 37 1.11 14.54 -8.40
CA ILE A 37 -0.30 14.89 -8.64
C ILE A 37 -0.69 15.96 -7.64
N ASP A 38 -1.33 17.03 -8.11
CA ASP A 38 -1.98 17.99 -7.21
C ASP A 38 -3.34 17.43 -6.79
N LEU A 39 -3.49 17.17 -5.49
CA LEU A 39 -4.72 16.65 -4.91
C LEU A 39 -5.74 17.75 -4.60
N LEU A 40 -5.45 19.02 -4.90
CA LEU A 40 -6.38 20.14 -4.72
C LEU A 40 -6.99 20.22 -3.31
N GLY A 41 -6.20 19.85 -2.29
CA GLY A 41 -6.62 19.87 -0.89
C GLY A 41 -7.45 18.67 -0.43
N GLN A 42 -7.58 17.61 -1.23
CA GLN A 42 -8.28 16.38 -0.81
C GLN A 42 -7.66 15.76 0.45
N SER A 43 -8.51 15.45 1.43
CA SER A 43 -8.10 14.89 2.72
C SER A 43 -7.52 13.47 2.58
N GLN A 44 -6.47 13.16 3.33
CA GLN A 44 -5.85 11.84 3.37
C GLN A 44 -6.08 11.17 4.73
N ASN A 45 -7.25 10.54 4.88
CA ASN A 45 -7.69 9.95 6.15
C ASN A 45 -7.55 8.43 6.20
N TYR A 46 -7.28 7.79 5.06
CA TYR A 46 -7.16 6.35 4.94
C TYR A 46 -5.93 5.99 4.11
N LEU A 47 -5.25 4.92 4.53
CA LEU A 47 -4.26 4.21 3.74
C LEU A 47 -4.84 2.86 3.37
N TYR A 48 -4.92 2.56 2.07
CA TYR A 48 -5.36 1.27 1.58
C TYR A 48 -4.25 0.57 0.82
N PHE A 49 -4.17 -0.74 1.03
CA PHE A 49 -3.41 -1.64 0.18
C PHE A 49 -4.45 -2.32 -0.71
N ARG A 50 -4.26 -2.27 -2.02
CA ARG A 50 -5.23 -2.83 -2.97
C ARG A 50 -4.57 -3.20 -4.28
N ILE A 51 -4.95 -4.34 -4.81
CA ILE A 51 -4.80 -4.67 -6.23
C ILE A 51 -6.07 -4.22 -6.94
N GLU A 52 -5.93 -3.27 -7.85
CA GLU A 52 -7.02 -2.87 -8.72
C GLU A 52 -7.03 -3.76 -9.97
N GLN A 53 -8.17 -4.38 -10.26
CA GLN A 53 -8.34 -5.20 -11.46
C GLN A 53 -8.81 -4.31 -12.60
N TYR A 54 -8.01 -4.20 -13.65
CA TYR A 54 -8.39 -3.51 -14.88
C TYR A 54 -8.40 -4.50 -16.04
N GLY A 55 -9.52 -5.20 -16.20
CA GLY A 55 -9.74 -6.14 -17.31
C GLY A 55 -9.03 -7.50 -17.19
N SER A 56 -8.37 -7.80 -16.07
CA SER A 56 -7.72 -9.10 -15.83
C SER A 56 -7.89 -9.58 -14.38
N THR A 57 -7.91 -10.90 -14.21
CA THR A 57 -7.91 -11.53 -12.88
C THR A 57 -6.49 -11.72 -12.39
N PHE A 58 -6.26 -11.38 -11.13
CA PHE A 58 -4.97 -11.60 -10.49
C PHE A 58 -4.86 -13.06 -10.04
N VAL A 59 -3.78 -13.74 -10.44
CA VAL A 59 -3.59 -15.19 -10.24
C VAL A 59 -2.80 -15.54 -8.97
N ASP A 60 -2.07 -14.59 -8.39
CA ASP A 60 -1.20 -14.82 -7.24
C ASP A 60 -1.59 -13.95 -6.03
N ASP A 61 -0.85 -14.02 -4.94
CA ASP A 61 -1.04 -13.11 -3.80
C ASP A 61 -0.17 -11.87 -3.97
N ALA A 62 -0.65 -10.69 -3.53
CA ALA A 62 0.21 -9.54 -3.34
C ALA A 62 0.70 -9.49 -1.89
N VAL A 63 2.02 -9.43 -1.72
CA VAL A 63 2.67 -9.38 -0.41
C VAL A 63 3.31 -8.01 -0.23
N TYR A 64 2.85 -7.26 0.77
CA TYR A 64 3.47 -6.00 1.18
C TYR A 64 4.26 -6.24 2.47
N LEU A 65 5.52 -5.83 2.46
CA LEU A 65 6.45 -6.02 3.58
C LEU A 65 6.90 -4.68 4.12
N ASN A 66 7.12 -4.63 5.44
CA ASN A 66 7.77 -3.51 6.13
C ASN A 66 7.13 -2.15 5.82
N SER A 67 5.80 -2.10 5.73
CA SER A 67 5.07 -0.87 5.45
C SER A 67 5.12 0.06 6.66
N LYS A 68 5.47 1.33 6.42
CA LYS A 68 5.58 2.36 7.45
C LYS A 68 5.01 3.67 6.93
N TRP A 69 4.33 4.41 7.78
CA TRP A 69 3.86 5.75 7.47
C TRP A 69 4.00 6.66 8.68
N LYS A 70 4.09 7.96 8.40
CA LYS A 70 4.20 9.03 9.39
C LYS A 70 2.96 9.89 9.34
N PHE A 71 2.48 10.28 10.51
CA PHE A 71 1.39 11.22 10.66
C PHE A 71 1.93 12.65 10.75
N ALA A 72 1.11 13.62 10.34
CA ALA A 72 1.45 15.04 10.51
C ALA A 72 1.41 15.47 11.99
N ARG A 73 0.67 14.73 12.83
CA ARG A 73 0.51 14.94 14.28
C ARG A 73 0.31 13.58 14.97
N PRO A 74 0.63 13.44 16.27
CA PRO A 74 0.40 12.20 16.98
C PRO A 74 -1.06 11.72 16.89
N SER A 75 -1.29 10.43 16.67
CA SER A 75 -2.64 9.85 16.59
C SER A 75 -2.71 8.42 17.12
N ASN A 76 -3.39 8.26 18.26
CA ASN A 76 -3.59 6.94 18.89
C ASN A 76 -4.57 6.04 18.12
N GLN A 77 -5.38 6.63 17.24
CA GLN A 77 -6.37 5.91 16.42
C GLN A 77 -5.90 5.69 14.99
N GLY A 78 -4.87 6.43 14.54
CA GLY A 78 -4.37 6.38 13.16
C GLY A 78 -3.65 5.08 12.79
N CYS A 79 -3.37 4.21 13.76
CA CYS A 79 -2.68 2.93 13.58
C CYS A 79 -3.59 1.76 13.92
N THR A 80 -4.76 1.72 13.30
CA THR A 80 -5.75 0.65 13.50
C THR A 80 -6.15 0.06 12.16
N LEU A 81 -6.49 -1.24 12.16
CA LEU A 81 -7.00 -1.91 10.98
C LEU A 81 -8.50 -1.60 10.86
N ALA A 82 -8.89 -0.80 9.87
CA ALA A 82 -10.30 -0.48 9.63
C ALA A 82 -11.05 -1.64 8.96
N PHE A 83 -10.44 -2.27 7.95
CA PHE A 83 -11.05 -3.34 7.18
C PHE A 83 -9.98 -4.25 6.56
N ARG A 84 -10.32 -5.52 6.35
CA ARG A 84 -9.56 -6.46 5.51
C ARG A 84 -10.48 -7.41 4.78
N GLY A 85 -10.03 -7.98 3.66
CA GLY A 85 -10.73 -9.10 3.03
C GLY A 85 -10.75 -10.33 3.94
N ILE A 86 -11.77 -11.17 3.77
CA ILE A 86 -12.02 -12.36 4.61
C ILE A 86 -10.82 -13.33 4.60
N LYS A 87 -10.18 -13.51 3.43
CA LYS A 87 -9.03 -14.39 3.25
C LYS A 87 -7.69 -13.66 3.43
N ASP A 88 -7.69 -12.34 3.59
CA ASP A 88 -6.47 -11.53 3.67
C ASP A 88 -5.80 -11.67 5.02
N PHE A 89 -4.48 -11.53 5.03
CA PHE A 89 -3.67 -11.49 6.25
C PHE A 89 -3.11 -10.10 6.46
N VAL A 90 -3.21 -9.58 7.68
CA VAL A 90 -2.62 -8.31 8.09
C VAL A 90 -1.98 -8.54 9.47
N SER A 91 -0.68 -8.25 9.57
CA SER A 91 0.00 -8.25 10.87
C SER A 91 -0.56 -7.13 11.75
N THR A 92 -0.59 -7.33 13.06
CA THR A 92 -1.05 -6.29 14.00
C THR A 92 -0.28 -4.98 13.80
N PRO A 93 -0.96 -3.87 13.44
CA PRO A 93 -0.31 -2.57 13.31
C PRO A 93 0.38 -2.15 14.62
N GLN A 94 1.58 -1.57 14.49
CA GLN A 94 2.39 -1.13 15.62
C GLN A 94 2.53 0.38 15.57
N LEU A 95 1.93 1.07 16.55
CA LEU A 95 2.06 2.51 16.75
C LEU A 95 3.37 2.79 17.49
N SER A 96 4.10 3.82 17.07
CA SER A 96 5.29 4.30 17.79
C SER A 96 4.89 4.95 19.12
N ALA A 97 5.82 4.97 20.08
CA ALA A 97 5.58 5.53 21.41
C ALA A 97 5.21 7.02 21.39
N ASP A 98 5.71 7.78 20.40
CA ASP A 98 5.39 9.19 20.19
C ASP A 98 4.06 9.42 19.43
N GLY A 99 3.38 8.34 19.01
CA GLY A 99 2.15 8.40 18.23
C GLY A 99 2.32 8.95 16.81
N LEU A 100 3.55 9.22 16.34
CA LEU A 100 3.82 9.88 15.05
C LEU A 100 3.97 8.91 13.89
N SER A 101 4.16 7.62 14.14
CA SER A 101 4.39 6.62 13.11
C SER A 101 3.61 5.35 13.37
N CYS A 102 3.22 4.68 12.29
CA CYS A 102 2.63 3.36 12.35
C CYS A 102 3.37 2.43 11.38
N SER A 103 3.42 1.16 11.74
CA SER A 103 4.04 0.14 10.90
C SER A 103 3.25 -1.15 10.87
N VAL A 104 3.32 -1.84 9.73
CA VAL A 104 2.77 -3.17 9.53
C VAL A 104 3.84 -4.02 8.85
N VAL A 105 4.25 -5.10 9.51
CA VAL A 105 5.37 -5.94 9.05
C VAL A 105 5.00 -6.69 7.78
N LYS A 106 3.79 -7.23 7.71
CA LYS A 106 3.33 -8.03 6.57
C LYS A 106 1.84 -7.88 6.33
N ILE A 107 1.49 -7.69 5.06
CA ILE A 107 0.13 -7.72 4.52
C ILE A 107 0.14 -8.71 3.36
N ILE A 108 -0.81 -9.62 3.32
CA ILE A 108 -1.04 -10.52 2.19
C ILE A 108 -2.46 -10.28 1.70
N GLN A 109 -2.59 -9.75 0.49
CA GLN A 109 -3.85 -9.72 -0.23
C GLN A 109 -3.93 -10.97 -1.06
N ARG A 110 -4.90 -11.83 -0.73
CA ARG A 110 -5.04 -13.10 -1.43
C ARG A 110 -5.63 -12.87 -2.82
N ALA A 111 -5.14 -13.60 -3.81
CA ALA A 111 -5.86 -13.69 -5.08
C ALA A 111 -7.33 -14.04 -4.80
N LYS A 112 -8.25 -13.33 -5.45
CA LYS A 112 -9.62 -13.83 -5.52
C LYS A 112 -9.55 -15.12 -6.32
N GLU A 113 -10.04 -16.22 -5.74
CA GLU A 113 -10.39 -17.39 -6.55
C GLU A 113 -11.24 -16.87 -7.73
N ASN A 114 -10.88 -17.24 -8.96
CA ASN A 114 -11.70 -16.95 -10.14
C ASN A 114 -13.16 -17.23 -9.75
N PRO A 115 -14.13 -16.32 -10.02
CA PRO A 115 -15.51 -16.77 -10.02
C PRO A 115 -15.53 -17.97 -10.97
N ARG A 116 -15.91 -19.15 -10.45
CA ARG A 116 -16.11 -20.32 -11.31
C ARG A 116 -17.01 -19.85 -12.47
N PRO A 117 -16.69 -20.16 -13.73
CA PRO A 117 -17.66 -19.93 -14.80
C PRO A 117 -18.90 -20.75 -14.43
N GLY A 118 -19.99 -20.04 -14.17
CA GLY A 118 -21.21 -20.60 -13.62
C GLY A 118 -22.24 -19.50 -13.43
N PHE A 119 -22.69 -18.92 -14.54
CA PHE A 119 -23.98 -19.28 -15.16
C PHE A 119 -23.80 -19.26 -16.68
#